data_AF-W7PXJ1-F1
#
_entry.id   AF-W7PXJ1-F1
#
_cell.length_a   1.000
_cell.length_b   1.000
_cell.length_c   1.000
_cell.angle_alpha   90.00
_cell.angle_beta   90.00
_cell.angle_gamma   90.00
#
_symmetry.space_group_name_H-M   'P 1'
#
loop_
_entity.id
_entity.type
_entity.pdbx_description
1 polymer ?
#
loop_
_entity_poly.entity_id
_entity_poly.type
_entity_poly.pdbx_seq_one_letter_code
_entity_poly.pdbx_strand_id
1 'polypeptide(L)'
;MPATICLSRLVPGNKVAAIEALGAEVKRVGGSQDEAFAEVERLVRERGMTMIPPFDDPLVAAGQGTIGLELMEDAPDLDRVIVGLSGGGLLGGIGAAVKAIRPGTGSPASA
;
A
#
# COMPACT_ATOMS: atom_id res chain seq x y z
N MET A 1 4.06 -5.57 -17.85
CA MET A 1 5.27 -4.70 -17.78
C MET A 1 6.29 -5.41 -16.91
N PRO A 2 7.58 -5.42 -17.26
CA PRO A 2 8.61 -5.97 -16.37
C PRO A 2 8.64 -5.21 -15.04
N ALA A 3 8.80 -5.92 -13.92
CA ALA A 3 8.86 -5.34 -12.58
C ALA A 3 10.02 -5.95 -11.79
N THR A 4 10.75 -5.10 -11.08
CA THR A 4 11.80 -5.51 -10.14
C THR A 4 11.40 -5.09 -8.74
N ILE A 5 11.40 -6.03 -7.79
CA ILE A 5 11.02 -5.81 -6.40
C ILE A 5 12.24 -5.99 -5.50
N CYS A 6 12.70 -4.90 -4.89
CA CYS A 6 13.79 -4.93 -3.92
C CYS A 6 13.25 -5.20 -2.52
N LEU A 7 13.79 -6.21 -1.84
CA LEU A 7 13.34 -6.68 -0.54
C LEU A 7 14.51 -6.82 0.42
N SER A 8 14.31 -6.54 1.69
CA SER A 8 15.26 -6.92 2.75
C SER A 8 15.46 -8.44 2.77
N ARG A 9 16.66 -8.90 3.14
CA ARG A 9 16.90 -10.34 3.39
C ARG A 9 16.06 -10.91 4.52
N LEU A 10 15.46 -10.06 5.36
CA LEU A 10 14.54 -10.45 6.43
C LEU A 10 13.16 -10.87 5.93
N VAL A 11 12.80 -10.59 4.68
CA VAL A 11 11.47 -10.93 4.15
C VAL A 11 11.31 -12.46 4.09
N PRO A 12 10.23 -13.02 4.69
CA PRO A 12 9.98 -14.45 4.70
C PRO A 12 9.97 -15.08 3.30
N GLY A 13 10.54 -16.28 3.18
CA GLY A 13 10.75 -16.94 1.89
C GLY A 13 9.45 -17.20 1.10
N ASN A 14 8.34 -17.47 1.79
CA ASN A 14 7.04 -17.66 1.16
C ASN A 14 6.52 -16.40 0.45
N LYS A 15 6.78 -15.20 1.00
CA LYS A 15 6.39 -13.94 0.36
C LYS A 15 7.19 -13.70 -0.92
N VAL A 16 8.47 -14.02 -0.91
CA VAL A 16 9.33 -13.88 -2.09
C VAL A 16 8.93 -14.85 -3.18
N ALA A 17 8.72 -16.13 -2.84
CA ALA A 17 8.27 -17.12 -3.81
C ALA A 17 6.95 -16.72 -4.47
N ALA A 18 6.02 -16.13 -3.71
CA ALA A 18 4.77 -15.60 -4.27
C ALA A 18 4.99 -14.45 -5.26
N ILE A 19 5.92 -13.53 -4.98
CA ILE A 19 6.27 -12.42 -5.89
C ILE A 19 6.93 -12.95 -7.17
N GLU A 20 7.85 -13.91 -7.05
CA GLU A 20 8.51 -14.54 -8.20
C GLU A 20 7.51 -15.32 -9.07
N ALA A 21 6.54 -16.00 -8.45
CA ALA A 21 5.47 -16.70 -9.17
C ALA A 21 4.56 -15.76 -9.98
N LEU A 22 4.48 -14.48 -9.62
CA LEU A 22 3.80 -13.43 -10.39
C LEU A 22 4.65 -12.89 -11.56
N GLY A 23 5.88 -13.40 -11.74
CA GLY A 23 6.77 -13.05 -12.85
C GLY A 23 7.67 -11.83 -12.59
N ALA A 24 7.76 -11.34 -11.35
CA ALA A 24 8.64 -10.23 -11.00
C ALA A 24 10.08 -10.68 -10.71
N GLU A 25 11.07 -9.86 -11.07
CA GLU A 25 12.46 -10.04 -10.64
C GLU A 25 12.57 -9.62 -9.17
N VAL A 26 12.97 -10.53 -8.28
CA VAL A 26 13.21 -10.18 -6.87
C VAL A 26 14.69 -9.94 -6.61
N LYS A 27 15.01 -8.80 -6.00
CA LYS A 27 16.35 -8.50 -5.47
C LYS A 27 16.32 -8.48 -3.95
N ARG A 28 16.86 -9.53 -3.32
CA ARG A 28 17.05 -9.57 -1.87
C ARG A 28 18.36 -8.89 -1.48
N VAL A 29 18.25 -7.69 -0.92
CA VAL A 29 19.40 -6.84 -0.59
C VAL A 29 19.27 -6.32 0.83
N GLY A 30 20.42 -6.05 1.46
CA GLY A 30 20.46 -5.45 2.78
C GLY A 30 19.89 -6.28 3.94
N GLY A 31 19.92 -5.69 5.13
CA GLY A 31 19.34 -6.18 6.38
C GLY A 31 18.10 -5.41 6.85
N SER A 32 17.70 -4.36 6.12
CA SER A 32 16.58 -3.48 6.49
C SER A 32 15.76 -3.07 5.27
N GLN A 33 14.59 -2.47 5.51
CA GLN A 33 13.76 -1.90 4.44
C GLN A 33 14.45 -0.70 3.79
N ASP A 34 15.16 0.13 4.58
CA ASP A 34 15.89 1.30 4.07
C ASP A 34 17.01 0.91 3.10
N GLU A 35 17.74 -0.17 3.41
CA GLU A 35 18.77 -0.69 2.50
C GLU A 35 18.17 -1.26 1.21
N ALA A 36 16.98 -1.87 1.27
CA ALA A 36 16.27 -2.29 0.07
C ALA A 36 15.76 -1.11 -0.76
N PHE A 37 15.34 -0.02 -0.10
CA PHE A 37 14.93 1.21 -0.76
C PHE A 37 16.12 1.90 -1.46
N ALA A 38 17.29 1.94 -0.83
CA ALA A 38 18.51 2.47 -1.46
C ALA A 38 18.88 1.73 -2.77
N GLU A 39 18.61 0.42 -2.86
CA GLU A 39 18.77 -0.33 -4.11
C GLU A 39 17.74 0.08 -5.17
N VAL A 40 16.49 0.37 -4.78
CA VAL A 40 15.49 0.93 -5.70
C VAL A 40 15.98 2.25 -6.28
N GLU A 41 16.43 3.18 -5.44
CA GLU A 41 16.96 4.48 -5.87
C GLU A 41 18.15 4.33 -6.84
N ARG A 42 19.03 3.36 -6.57
CA ARG A 42 20.15 3.04 -7.45
C ARG A 42 19.67 2.54 -8.81
N LEU A 43 18.71 1.62 -8.85
CA LEU A 43 18.14 1.08 -10.10
C LEU A 43 17.39 2.14 -10.90
N VAL A 44 16.64 3.01 -10.23
CA VAL A 44 15.98 4.16 -10.86
C VAL A 44 17.02 5.06 -11.54
N ARG A 45 18.09 5.43 -10.82
CA ARG A 45 19.16 6.28 -11.33
C ARG A 45 19.93 5.65 -12.48
N GLU A 46 20.29 4.37 -12.38
CA GLU A 46 21.16 3.70 -13.37
C GLU A 46 20.40 3.16 -14.58
N ARG A 47 19.16 2.72 -14.39
CA ARG A 47 18.38 2.01 -15.44
C ARG A 47 17.17 2.81 -15.91
N GLY A 48 16.93 4.00 -15.37
CA GLY A 48 15.81 4.87 -15.76
C GLY A 48 14.45 4.26 -15.42
N MET A 49 14.37 3.45 -14.36
CA MET A 49 13.12 2.79 -13.96
C MET A 49 12.17 3.77 -13.27
N THR A 50 10.87 3.53 -13.39
CA THR A 50 9.86 4.26 -12.59
C THR A 50 9.72 3.61 -11.22
N MET A 51 9.98 4.38 -10.17
CA MET A 51 9.71 3.95 -8.80
C MET A 51 8.21 3.97 -8.53
N ILE A 52 7.68 2.87 -7.99
CA ILE A 52 6.31 2.81 -7.48
C ILE A 52 6.39 2.69 -5.95
N PRO A 53 6.03 3.74 -5.19
CA PRO A 53 6.03 3.70 -3.73
C PRO A 53 5.02 2.68 -3.19
N PRO A 54 5.29 2.04 -2.05
CA PRO A 54 4.35 1.10 -1.45
C PRO A 54 3.16 1.77 -0.74
N PHE A 55 3.21 3.08 -0.47
CA PHE A 55 2.11 3.80 0.21
C PHE A 55 2.07 5.32 -0.03
N ASP A 56 3.21 6.00 -0.08
CA ASP A 56 3.28 7.48 -0.13
C ASP A 56 3.15 8.02 -1.56
N ASP A 57 2.01 7.72 -2.18
CA ASP A 57 1.67 8.18 -3.52
C ASP A 57 0.14 8.36 -3.63
N PRO A 58 -0.36 9.47 -4.19
CA PRO A 58 -1.79 9.72 -4.31
C PRO A 58 -2.56 8.66 -5.09
N LEU A 59 -1.97 8.06 -6.13
CA LEU A 59 -2.61 7.01 -6.93
C LEU A 59 -2.62 5.68 -6.17
N VAL A 60 -1.56 5.37 -5.44
CA VAL A 60 -1.51 4.19 -4.56
C VAL A 60 -2.59 4.29 -3.48
N ALA A 61 -2.69 5.44 -2.81
CA ALA A 61 -3.71 5.70 -1.80
C ALA A 61 -5.13 5.68 -2.38
N ALA A 62 -5.35 6.31 -3.55
CA ALA A 62 -6.63 6.27 -4.24
C ALA A 62 -7.04 4.84 -4.61
N GLY A 63 -6.09 4.02 -5.07
CA GLY A 63 -6.30 2.59 -5.31
C GLY A 63 -6.77 1.86 -4.06
N GLN A 64 -6.16 2.12 -2.89
CA GLN A 64 -6.61 1.53 -1.63
C GLN A 64 -8.01 2.02 -1.21
N GLY A 65 -8.38 3.25 -1.59
CA GLY A 65 -9.69 3.83 -1.30
C GLY A 65 -10.87 3.11 -1.97
N THR A 66 -10.62 2.28 -2.99
CA THR A 66 -11.65 1.43 -3.61
C THR A 66 -12.32 0.50 -2.60
N ILE A 67 -11.58 -0.01 -1.61
CA ILE A 67 -12.14 -0.77 -0.49
C ILE A 67 -13.18 0.07 0.27
N GLY A 68 -12.91 1.37 0.45
CA GLY A 68 -13.87 2.29 1.09
C GLY A 68 -15.13 2.53 0.26
N LEU A 69 -15.03 2.48 -1.07
CA LEU A 69 -16.20 2.54 -1.97
C LEU A 69 -17.07 1.29 -1.79
N GLU A 70 -16.45 0.11 -1.87
CA GLU A 70 -17.13 -1.18 -1.69
C GLU A 70 -17.81 -1.27 -0.32
N LEU A 71 -17.15 -0.82 0.76
CA LEU A 71 -17.75 -0.78 2.09
C LEU A 71 -19.01 0.10 2.17
N MET A 72 -19.03 1.25 1.48
CA MET A 72 -20.18 2.15 1.48
C MET A 72 -21.31 1.67 0.57
N GLU A 73 -21.00 0.86 -0.43
CA GLU A 73 -22.00 0.17 -1.27
C GLU A 73 -22.64 -1.00 -0.54
N ASP A 74 -21.82 -1.88 0.06
CA ASP A 74 -22.28 -3.13 0.70
C ASP A 74 -22.88 -2.90 2.10
N ALA A 75 -22.39 -1.89 2.82
CA ALA A 75 -22.81 -1.57 4.19
C ALA A 75 -22.96 -0.04 4.39
N PRO A 76 -23.99 0.58 3.78
CA PRO A 76 -24.14 2.04 3.78
C PRO A 76 -24.35 2.65 5.19
N ASP A 77 -24.74 1.86 6.18
CA ASP A 77 -24.99 2.29 7.56
C ASP A 77 -23.85 1.97 8.53
N LEU A 78 -22.67 1.63 8.02
CA LEU A 78 -21.53 1.24 8.84
C LEU A 78 -21.03 2.41 9.71
N ASP A 79 -21.03 2.20 11.02
CA ASP A 79 -20.71 3.24 12.01
C ASP A 79 -19.20 3.46 12.19
N ARG A 80 -18.39 2.40 12.06
CA ARG A 80 -16.95 2.40 12.38
C ARG A 80 -16.18 1.47 11.45
N VAL A 81 -15.08 1.96 10.90
CA VAL A 81 -14.11 1.17 10.12
C VAL A 81 -12.79 1.15 10.88
N ILE A 82 -12.26 -0.05 11.16
CA ILE A 82 -10.94 -0.23 11.77
C ILE A 82 -9.97 -0.64 10.66
N VAL A 83 -8.94 0.16 10.43
CA VAL A 83 -7.96 -0.06 9.36
C VAL A 83 -6.56 -0.20 9.96
N GLY A 84 -5.79 -1.18 9.47
CA GLY A 84 -4.40 -1.34 9.85
C GLY A 84 -3.55 -0.13 9.45
N LEU A 85 -2.68 0.32 10.35
CA LEU A 85 -1.79 1.45 10.13
C LEU A 85 -0.33 1.01 10.07
N SER A 86 0.32 1.36 8.96
CA SER A 86 1.76 1.35 8.78
C SER A 86 2.15 2.65 8.06
N GLY A 87 2.53 2.63 6.79
CA GLY A 87 2.78 3.84 5.99
C GLY A 87 1.56 4.70 5.63
N GLY A 88 0.37 4.37 6.13
CA GLY A 88 -0.82 5.22 6.03
C GLY A 88 -1.62 5.14 4.72
N GLY A 89 -1.08 4.65 3.61
CA GLY A 89 -1.79 4.59 2.31
C GLY A 89 -3.15 3.88 2.35
N LEU A 90 -3.24 2.74 3.05
CA LEU A 90 -4.49 1.99 3.23
C LEU A 90 -5.53 2.77 4.05
N LEU A 91 -5.13 3.25 5.24
CA LEU A 91 -5.99 4.02 6.13
C LEU A 91 -6.43 5.34 5.49
N GLY A 92 -5.51 6.04 4.83
CA GLY A 92 -5.77 7.30 4.14
C GLY A 92 -6.73 7.12 2.97
N GLY A 93 -6.51 6.12 2.11
CA GLY A 93 -7.38 5.80 0.99
C GLY A 93 -8.79 5.44 1.42
N ILE A 94 -8.94 4.46 2.31
CA ILE A 94 -10.25 4.03 2.83
C ILE A 94 -10.94 5.18 3.55
N GLY A 95 -10.22 5.89 4.42
CA GLY A 95 -10.76 7.02 5.17
C GLY A 95 -11.27 8.14 4.27
N ALA A 96 -10.54 8.48 3.20
CA ALA A 96 -10.94 9.49 2.23
C ALA A 96 -12.25 9.12 1.51
N ALA A 97 -12.35 7.88 1.02
CA ALA A 97 -13.56 7.38 0.35
C ALA A 97 -14.77 7.37 1.29
N VAL A 98 -14.62 6.76 2.48
CA VAL A 98 -15.68 6.67 3.49
C VAL A 98 -16.16 8.05 3.93
N LYS A 99 -15.23 8.98 4.23
CA LYS A 99 -15.60 10.32 4.68
C LYS A 99 -16.20 11.19 3.58
N ALA A 100 -15.85 10.96 2.32
CA ALA A 100 -16.48 11.66 1.19
C ALA A 100 -17.95 11.23 1.00
N ILE A 101 -18.26 9.95 1.20
CA ILE A 101 -19.60 9.40 1.00
C ILE A 101 -20.47 9.58 2.26
N ARG A 102 -19.96 9.22 3.43
CA ARG A 102 -20.67 9.29 4.72
C ARG A 102 -19.79 9.94 5.79
N PRO A 103 -19.77 11.29 5.86
CA PRO A 103 -18.95 12.03 6.82
C PRO A 103 -19.18 11.65 8.30
N GLY A 104 -20.36 11.14 8.65
CA GLY A 104 -20.74 10.70 10.00
C GLY A 104 -20.10 9.39 10.47
N THR A 105 -19.64 8.53 9.56
CA THR A 105 -18.97 7.26 9.93
C THR A 105 -17.68 7.54 10.67
N GLY A 106 -17.49 6.96 11.85
CA GLY A 106 -16.33 7.21 12.71
C GLY A 106 -16.42 8.47 13.58
N SER A 107 -17.41 9.34 13.39
CA SER A 107 -17.61 10.50 14.26
C SER A 107 -18.15 10.04 15.62
N PRO A 108 -17.64 10.57 16.75
CA PRO A 108 -18.28 10.32 18.04
C PRO A 108 -19.76 10.70 17.91
N ALA A 109 -20.65 9.85 18.43
CA ALA A 109 -22.03 10.26 18.58
C ALA A 109 -22.00 11.58 19.36
N SER A 110 -22.70 12.60 18.87
CA SER A 110 -22.86 13.84 19.62
C SER A 110 -23.34 13.47 21.03
N ALA A 111 -22.48 13.71 22.02
CA ALA A 111 -22.87 13.69 23.42
C ALA A 111 -23.88 14.81 23.69
#